data_AF-A0A918S9W2-F1
#
_entry.id   AF-A0A918S9W2-F1
#
_cell.length_a   1.000
_cell.length_b   1.000
_cell.length_c   1.000
_cell.angle_alpha   90.00
_cell.angle_beta   90.00
_cell.angle_gamma   90.00
#
_symmetry.space_group_name_H-M   'P 1'
#
loop_
_entity.id
_entity.type
_entity.pdbx_description
1 polymer ?
#
loop_
_entity_poly.entity_id
_entity_poly.type
_entity_poly.pdbx_seq_one_letter_code
_entity_poly.pdbx_strand_id
1 'polypeptide(L)'
;MISLKKNNMKKIFLLFLIFSFSSCAELQQIADNLPQEGGYSISNQEIAGGLKQALQKGIDTRVTELTEEGGFFRNELVRITLPPELQKVDKTLRDIGLDALADEGLLVLNRAAEEAVKEATPIFVNAVQEITFADARNILLGNDRAATDYLSGKTTTQLYSKFNPVVTNSLEKVGATQVWNNIINRYNQLPLTGKVNPDLADYVTQEALEGVFTMIAVEEVEIRNQVSARTTNLLRRVFALQD
;
A
#
# COMPACT_ATOMS: atom_id res chain seq x y z
N MET A 1 1.20 37.15 69.85
CA MET A 1 0.51 36.68 68.64
C MET A 1 1.47 36.63 67.43
N ILE A 2 2.57 35.84 67.47
CA ILE A 2 3.58 35.81 66.38
C ILE A 2 3.93 34.38 65.90
N SER A 3 3.47 33.31 66.56
CA SER A 3 3.92 31.94 66.23
C SER A 3 3.13 31.18 65.14
N LEU A 4 2.13 31.80 64.48
CA LEU A 4 1.30 31.12 63.46
C LEU A 4 1.67 31.49 62.00
N LYS A 5 2.49 32.52 61.77
CA LYS A 5 2.79 33.01 60.41
C LYS A 5 3.94 32.26 59.72
N LYS A 6 4.83 31.62 60.49
CA LYS A 6 6.05 30.96 59.97
C LYS A 6 5.78 29.58 59.35
N ASN A 7 4.73 28.89 59.78
CA ASN A 7 4.41 27.54 59.29
C ASN A 7 3.69 27.55 57.94
N ASN A 8 2.94 28.62 57.63
CA ASN A 8 2.22 28.77 56.36
C ASN A 8 3.14 29.21 55.21
N MET A 9 4.19 30.01 55.48
CA MET A 9 5.20 30.33 54.45
C MET A 9 6.03 29.12 54.01
N LYS A 10 6.34 28.18 54.91
CA LYS A 10 7.04 26.94 54.54
C LYS A 10 6.17 26.02 53.68
N LYS A 11 4.86 25.95 53.96
CA LYS A 11 3.90 25.19 53.15
C LYS A 11 3.67 25.81 51.76
N ILE A 12 3.64 27.14 51.66
CA ILE A 12 3.53 27.86 50.38
C ILE A 12 4.81 27.70 49.54
N PHE A 13 5.99 27.73 50.16
CA PHE A 13 7.26 27.49 49.47
C PHE A 13 7.41 26.04 48.97
N LEU A 14 6.87 25.07 49.73
CA LEU A 14 6.84 23.66 49.31
C LEU A 14 5.86 23.44 48.13
N LEU A 15 4.74 24.17 48.08
CA LEU A 15 3.75 24.08 47.00
C LEU A 15 4.28 24.67 45.67
N PHE A 16 5.10 25.71 45.73
CA PHE A 16 5.73 26.33 44.55
C PHE A 16 6.88 25.48 43.99
N LEU A 17 7.60 24.74 44.85
CA LEU A 17 8.71 23.86 44.43
C LEU A 17 8.21 22.60 43.68
N ILE A 18 7.01 22.11 44.01
CA ILE A 18 6.40 20.95 43.37
C ILE A 18 5.89 21.29 41.95
N PHE A 19 5.53 22.55 41.69
CA PHE A 19 5.06 22.98 40.37
C PHE A 19 6.21 23.15 39.35
N SER A 20 7.45 23.29 39.81
CA SER A 20 8.62 23.44 38.94
C SER A 20 9.14 22.13 38.35
N PHE A 21 8.73 20.96 38.88
CA PHE A 21 9.21 19.65 38.38
C PHE A 21 8.35 19.07 37.25
N SER A 22 7.07 19.43 37.15
CA SER A 22 6.21 18.95 36.05
C SER A 22 6.43 19.71 34.73
N SER A 23 7.02 20.92 34.80
CA SER A 23 7.36 21.74 33.64
C SER A 23 8.54 21.19 32.82
N CYS A 24 9.43 20.40 33.43
CA CYS A 24 10.60 19.89 32.71
C CYS A 24 10.24 18.80 31.71
N ALA A 25 9.19 18.01 31.95
CA ALA A 25 8.83 16.92 31.03
C ALA A 25 8.34 17.43 29.66
N GLU A 26 7.54 18.50 29.66
CA GLU A 26 7.09 19.12 28.40
C GLU A 26 8.19 19.97 27.75
N LEU A 27 9.03 20.64 28.55
CA LEU A 27 10.20 21.35 28.02
C LEU A 27 11.26 20.42 27.45
N GLN A 28 11.42 19.19 27.97
CA GLN A 28 12.31 18.18 27.40
C GLN A 28 11.78 17.72 26.03
N GLN A 29 10.47 17.50 25.90
CA GLN A 29 9.83 17.21 24.61
C GLN A 29 9.98 18.36 23.61
N ILE A 30 9.90 19.61 24.07
CA ILE A 30 10.11 20.78 23.20
C ILE A 30 11.60 20.93 22.85
N ALA A 31 12.51 20.67 23.78
CA ALA A 31 13.96 20.72 23.57
C ALA A 31 14.47 19.61 22.64
N ASP A 32 13.88 18.42 22.69
CA ASP A 32 14.12 17.33 21.73
C ASP A 32 13.56 17.66 20.33
N ASN A 33 12.70 18.68 20.21
CA ASN A 33 12.10 19.17 18.96
C ASN A 33 12.66 20.54 18.52
N LEU A 34 13.66 21.11 19.20
CA LEU A 34 14.34 22.34 18.76
C LEU A 34 15.49 21.99 17.81
N PRO A 35 15.63 22.69 16.67
CA PRO A 35 16.75 22.48 15.76
C PRO A 35 18.05 22.94 16.44
N GLN A 36 18.96 22.00 16.67
CA GLN A 36 20.32 22.33 17.12
C GLN A 36 21.07 23.03 15.98
N GLU A 37 21.70 24.16 16.30
CA GLU A 37 22.43 25.00 15.35
C GLU A 37 23.52 24.20 14.61
N GLY A 38 23.44 24.16 13.27
CA GLY A 38 24.50 23.61 12.41
C GLY A 38 24.07 22.78 11.20
N GLY A 39 22.79 22.44 11.07
CA GLY A 39 22.22 21.75 9.91
C GLY A 39 20.76 21.43 10.19
N TYR A 40 19.87 21.62 9.22
CA TYR A 40 18.43 21.40 9.38
C TYR A 40 18.13 19.94 9.79
N SER A 41 18.09 19.63 11.09
CA SER A 41 17.68 18.31 11.58
C SER A 41 16.17 18.17 11.41
N ILE A 42 15.74 17.23 10.57
CA ILE A 42 14.33 16.96 10.30
C ILE A 42 13.69 16.30 11.52
N SER A 43 12.53 16.81 11.96
CA SER A 43 11.81 16.24 13.11
C SER A 43 11.11 14.91 12.76
N ASN A 44 10.81 14.08 13.75
CA ASN A 44 10.02 12.85 13.55
C ASN A 44 8.62 13.14 12.96
N GLN A 45 8.05 14.30 13.28
CA GLN A 45 6.78 14.74 12.72
C GLN A 45 6.91 15.05 11.23
N GLU A 46 8.00 15.69 10.82
CA GLU A 46 8.29 15.98 9.43
C GLU A 46 8.58 14.70 8.63
N ILE A 47 9.31 13.72 9.20
CA ILE A 47 9.52 12.41 8.58
C ILE A 47 8.19 11.70 8.34
N ALA A 48 7.35 11.57 9.37
CA ALA A 48 6.07 10.89 9.25
C ALA A 48 5.12 11.63 8.30
N GLY A 49 5.05 12.97 8.38
CA GLY A 49 4.22 13.78 7.50
C GLY A 49 4.66 13.68 6.04
N GLY A 50 5.97 13.75 5.78
CA GLY A 50 6.52 13.60 4.44
C GLY A 50 6.25 12.22 3.87
N LEU A 51 6.54 11.16 4.62
CA LEU A 51 6.30 9.81 4.16
C LEU A 51 4.81 9.56 3.87
N LYS A 52 3.90 9.98 4.76
CA LYS A 52 2.45 9.87 4.54
C LYS A 52 2.01 10.61 3.27
N GLN A 53 2.55 11.81 3.05
CA GLN A 53 2.28 12.58 1.84
C GLN A 53 2.78 11.86 0.57
N ALA A 54 3.99 11.28 0.60
CA ALA A 54 4.53 10.51 -0.53
C ALA A 54 3.63 9.32 -0.85
N LEU A 55 3.31 8.53 0.17
CA LEU A 55 2.50 7.32 0.00
C LEU A 55 1.11 7.65 -0.48
N GLN A 56 0.45 8.65 0.11
CA GLN A 56 -0.88 9.07 -0.33
C GLN A 56 -0.87 9.47 -1.81
N LYS A 57 0.09 10.29 -2.22
CA LYS A 57 0.20 10.72 -3.63
C LYS A 57 0.47 9.53 -4.56
N GLY A 58 1.34 8.61 -4.14
CA GLY A 58 1.68 7.42 -4.91
C GLY A 58 0.48 6.50 -5.10
N ILE A 59 -0.29 6.28 -4.02
CA ILE A 59 -1.55 5.56 -4.04
C ILE A 59 -2.54 6.26 -4.99
N ASP A 60 -2.77 7.57 -4.82
CA ASP A 60 -3.72 8.32 -5.66
C ASP A 60 -3.36 8.30 -7.14
N THR A 61 -2.07 8.25 -7.47
CA THR A 61 -1.61 8.20 -8.87
C THR A 61 -1.73 6.79 -9.42
N ARG A 62 -1.06 5.82 -8.78
CA ARG A 62 -0.90 4.46 -9.30
C ARG A 62 -2.13 3.59 -9.17
N VAL A 63 -2.88 3.72 -8.07
CA VAL A 63 -4.14 2.97 -7.92
C VAL A 63 -5.16 3.49 -8.93
N THR A 64 -5.25 4.81 -9.13
CA THR A 64 -6.16 5.37 -10.13
C THR A 64 -5.81 4.89 -11.54
N GLU A 65 -4.53 4.87 -11.93
CA GLU A 65 -4.10 4.29 -13.23
C GLU A 65 -4.66 2.87 -13.44
N LEU A 66 -4.67 2.03 -12.40
CA LEU A 66 -5.18 0.66 -12.47
C LEU A 66 -6.71 0.56 -12.53
N THR A 67 -7.44 1.60 -12.12
CA THR A 67 -8.91 1.63 -12.20
C THR A 67 -9.43 2.05 -13.57
N GLU A 68 -8.56 2.65 -14.40
CA GLU A 68 -8.93 3.14 -15.72
C GLU A 68 -9.11 2.01 -16.73
N GLU A 69 -9.81 2.33 -17.81
CA GLU A 69 -10.00 1.38 -18.90
C GLU A 69 -8.65 0.99 -19.53
N GLY A 70 -8.22 -0.24 -19.28
CA GLY A 70 -6.94 -0.77 -19.76
C GLY A 70 -5.81 -0.61 -18.77
N GLY A 71 -6.09 -0.12 -17.55
CA GLY A 71 -5.13 0.01 -16.45
C GLY A 71 -4.45 -1.30 -16.10
N PHE A 72 -5.14 -2.43 -16.28
CA PHE A 72 -4.53 -3.76 -16.25
C PHE A 72 -4.23 -4.28 -17.65
N PHE A 73 -5.23 -4.29 -18.55
CA PHE A 73 -5.10 -5.02 -19.82
C PHE A 73 -3.98 -4.50 -20.73
N ARG A 74 -3.70 -3.20 -20.70
CA ARG A 74 -2.65 -2.56 -21.51
C ARG A 74 -1.34 -2.35 -20.75
N ASN A 75 -1.31 -2.65 -19.45
CA ASN A 75 -0.14 -2.46 -18.61
C ASN A 75 0.61 -3.78 -18.45
N GLU A 76 1.73 -3.94 -19.15
CA GLU A 76 2.49 -5.19 -19.17
C GLU A 76 3.03 -5.62 -17.80
N LEU A 77 3.18 -4.68 -16.85
CA LEU A 77 3.66 -4.99 -15.50
C LEU A 77 2.63 -5.74 -14.65
N VAL A 78 1.35 -5.52 -14.92
CA VAL A 78 0.26 -6.02 -14.06
C VAL A 78 -0.84 -6.74 -14.82
N ARG A 79 -0.74 -6.80 -16.16
CA ARG A 79 -1.72 -7.48 -17.00
C ARG A 79 -1.91 -8.91 -16.51
N ILE A 80 -3.14 -9.22 -16.13
CA ILE A 80 -3.53 -10.56 -15.72
C ILE A 80 -3.46 -11.44 -16.95
N THR A 81 -2.61 -12.45 -16.89
CA THR A 81 -2.48 -13.47 -17.94
C THR A 81 -3.07 -14.78 -17.46
N LEU A 82 -3.04 -15.82 -18.29
CA LEU A 82 -3.38 -17.14 -17.81
C LEU A 82 -2.26 -17.68 -16.90
N PRO A 83 -2.59 -18.55 -15.92
CA PRO A 83 -1.59 -19.27 -15.15
C PRO A 83 -0.53 -19.94 -16.04
N PRO A 84 0.74 -20.04 -15.60
CA PRO A 84 1.82 -20.61 -16.39
C PRO A 84 1.49 -21.99 -17.01
N GLU A 85 0.70 -22.80 -16.31
CA GLU A 85 0.21 -24.10 -16.74
C GLU A 85 -0.66 -24.04 -18.01
N LEU A 86 -1.38 -22.92 -18.20
CA LEU A 86 -2.32 -22.71 -19.31
C LEU A 86 -1.75 -21.86 -20.45
N GLN A 87 -0.54 -21.33 -20.32
CA GLN A 87 0.12 -20.54 -21.37
C GLN A 87 0.28 -21.34 -22.68
N LYS A 88 0.47 -22.66 -22.59
CA LYS A 88 0.48 -23.53 -23.77
C LYS A 88 -0.89 -23.65 -24.44
N VAL A 89 -1.97 -23.60 -23.66
CA VAL A 89 -3.33 -23.62 -24.17
C VAL A 89 -3.63 -22.33 -24.92
N ASP A 90 -3.29 -21.17 -24.33
CA ASP A 90 -3.39 -19.87 -25.01
C ASP A 90 -2.64 -19.88 -26.34
N LYS A 91 -1.36 -20.30 -26.32
CA LYS A 91 -0.56 -20.39 -27.54
C LYS A 91 -1.20 -21.28 -28.61
N THR A 92 -1.76 -22.43 -28.21
CA THR A 92 -2.41 -23.36 -29.14
C THR A 92 -3.65 -22.72 -29.78
N LEU A 93 -4.47 -22.00 -29.00
CA LEU A 93 -5.63 -21.28 -29.53
C LEU A 93 -5.21 -20.26 -30.59
N ARG A 94 -4.12 -19.53 -30.34
CA ARG A 94 -3.54 -18.58 -31.30
C ARG A 94 -3.01 -19.26 -32.55
N ASP A 95 -2.27 -20.35 -32.40
CA ASP A 95 -1.68 -21.11 -33.52
C ASP A 95 -2.75 -21.65 -34.50
N ILE A 96 -3.99 -21.86 -34.04
CA ILE A 96 -5.13 -22.30 -34.87
C ILE A 96 -6.04 -21.16 -35.34
N GLY A 97 -5.64 -19.90 -35.13
CA GLY A 97 -6.36 -18.71 -35.60
C GLY A 97 -7.51 -18.24 -34.70
N LEU A 98 -7.51 -18.61 -33.41
CA LEU A 98 -8.50 -18.16 -32.42
C LEU A 98 -7.97 -17.04 -31.51
N ASP A 99 -7.08 -16.18 -32.03
CA ASP A 99 -6.49 -15.06 -31.29
C ASP A 99 -7.55 -14.16 -30.62
N ALA A 100 -8.61 -13.81 -31.36
CA ALA A 100 -9.66 -12.95 -30.87
C ALA A 100 -10.37 -13.52 -29.63
N LEU A 101 -10.55 -14.84 -29.58
CA LEU A 101 -11.18 -15.52 -28.43
C LEU A 101 -10.25 -15.55 -27.23
N ALA A 102 -8.95 -15.77 -27.46
CA ALA A 102 -7.93 -15.72 -26.41
C ALA A 102 -7.84 -14.31 -25.81
N ASP A 103 -7.85 -13.29 -26.66
CA ASP A 103 -7.80 -11.88 -26.25
C ASP A 103 -9.07 -11.45 -25.50
N GLU A 104 -10.25 -11.91 -25.92
CA GLU A 104 -11.51 -11.65 -25.21
C GLU A 104 -11.49 -12.26 -23.80
N GLY A 105 -10.99 -13.50 -23.67
CA GLY A 105 -10.82 -14.15 -22.38
C GLY A 105 -9.92 -13.35 -21.43
N LEU A 106 -8.74 -12.93 -21.91
CA LEU A 106 -7.83 -12.09 -21.12
C LEU A 106 -8.46 -10.74 -20.77
N LEU A 107 -9.15 -10.10 -21.71
CA LEU A 107 -9.81 -8.82 -21.49
C LEU A 107 -10.81 -8.93 -20.34
N VAL A 108 -11.63 -9.98 -20.31
CA VAL A 108 -12.61 -10.22 -19.23
C VAL A 108 -11.94 -10.28 -17.86
N LEU A 109 -10.81 -10.99 -17.72
CA LEU A 109 -10.10 -11.09 -16.44
C LEU A 109 -9.59 -9.72 -15.97
N ASN A 110 -8.97 -8.99 -16.90
CA ASN A 110 -8.38 -7.68 -16.61
C ASN A 110 -9.47 -6.63 -16.30
N ARG A 111 -10.61 -6.66 -16.98
CA ARG A 111 -11.76 -5.79 -16.65
C ARG A 111 -12.32 -6.06 -15.26
N ALA A 112 -12.41 -7.33 -14.86
CA ALA A 112 -12.85 -7.67 -13.51
C ALA A 112 -11.90 -7.13 -12.43
N ALA A 113 -10.59 -7.15 -12.69
CA ALA A 113 -9.59 -6.55 -11.80
C ALA A 113 -9.67 -5.01 -11.76
N GLU A 114 -9.76 -4.35 -12.93
CA GLU A 114 -9.93 -2.89 -13.01
C GLU A 114 -11.16 -2.40 -12.22
N GLU A 115 -12.27 -3.15 -12.27
CA GLU A 115 -13.47 -2.84 -11.49
C GLU A 115 -13.23 -3.02 -9.99
N ALA A 116 -12.57 -4.11 -9.57
CA ALA A 116 -12.31 -4.41 -8.17
C ALA A 116 -11.35 -3.41 -7.50
N VAL A 117 -10.33 -2.95 -8.22
CA VAL A 117 -9.31 -2.03 -7.68
C VAL A 117 -9.88 -0.67 -7.30
N LYS A 118 -11.07 -0.29 -7.78
CA LYS A 118 -11.78 0.92 -7.36
C LYS A 118 -12.07 0.96 -5.85
N GLU A 119 -12.12 -0.19 -5.20
CA GLU A 119 -12.33 -0.31 -3.75
C GLU A 119 -11.05 -0.06 -2.93
N ALA A 120 -9.88 0.06 -3.57
CA ALA A 120 -8.57 0.00 -2.89
C ALA A 120 -8.19 1.30 -2.17
N THR A 121 -8.42 2.45 -2.82
CA THR A 121 -7.99 3.77 -2.34
C THR A 121 -8.36 4.05 -0.88
N PRO A 122 -9.61 3.88 -0.41
CA PRO A 122 -9.94 4.17 0.99
C PRO A 122 -9.20 3.26 1.98
N ILE A 123 -8.92 2.01 1.62
CA ILE A 123 -8.19 1.07 2.49
C ILE A 123 -6.73 1.52 2.65
N PHE A 124 -6.10 1.92 1.55
CA PHE A 124 -4.74 2.43 1.59
C PHE A 124 -4.61 3.76 2.33
N VAL A 125 -5.52 4.71 2.09
CA VAL A 125 -5.56 5.99 2.80
C VAL A 125 -5.60 5.76 4.31
N ASN A 126 -6.46 4.86 4.77
CA ASN A 126 -6.57 4.52 6.19
C ASN A 126 -5.27 3.92 6.73
N ALA A 127 -4.66 2.97 6.00
CA ALA A 127 -3.37 2.38 6.40
C ALA A 127 -2.24 3.42 6.47
N VAL A 128 -2.21 4.37 5.53
CA VAL A 128 -1.24 5.49 5.56
C VAL A 128 -1.49 6.39 6.78
N GLN A 129 -2.74 6.67 7.13
CA GLN A 129 -3.06 7.47 8.31
C GLN A 129 -2.60 6.79 9.61
N GLU A 130 -2.62 5.47 9.68
CA GLU A 130 -2.16 4.66 10.81
C GLU A 130 -0.64 4.58 10.98
N ILE A 131 0.17 5.07 10.02
CA ILE A 131 1.64 5.06 10.14
C ILE A 131 2.07 5.84 11.40
N THR A 132 2.76 5.14 12.29
CA THR A 132 3.36 5.71 13.50
C THR A 132 4.73 6.34 13.19
N PHE A 133 5.32 7.07 14.15
CA PHE A 133 6.68 7.58 13.98
C PHE A 133 7.73 6.48 13.83
N ALA A 134 7.53 5.33 14.51
CA ALA A 134 8.41 4.18 14.39
C ALA A 134 8.30 3.55 12.99
N ASP A 135 7.06 3.36 12.51
CA ASP A 135 6.82 2.86 11.15
C ASP A 135 7.45 3.78 10.11
N ALA A 136 7.25 5.10 10.25
CA ALA A 136 7.79 6.07 9.31
C ALA A 136 9.32 6.02 9.22
N ARG A 137 10.01 5.87 10.36
CA ARG A 137 11.46 5.69 10.39
C ARG A 137 11.88 4.35 9.78
N ASN A 138 11.19 3.27 10.10
CA ASN A 138 11.50 1.94 9.57
C ASN A 138 11.30 1.88 8.05
N ILE A 139 10.25 2.54 7.53
CA ILE A 139 10.01 2.65 6.10
C ILE A 139 11.11 3.50 5.46
N LEU A 140 11.40 4.67 6.00
CA LEU A 140 12.43 5.57 5.45
C LEU A 140 13.82 4.93 5.45
N LEU A 141 14.21 4.22 6.50
CA LEU A 141 15.54 3.60 6.61
C LEU A 141 15.58 2.15 6.12
N GLY A 142 14.43 1.64 5.67
CA GLY A 142 14.28 0.28 5.16
C GLY A 142 14.74 0.13 3.71
N ASN A 143 14.57 -1.08 3.19
CA ASN A 143 14.84 -1.41 1.79
C ASN A 143 13.95 -0.62 0.81
N ASP A 144 14.18 -0.78 -0.48
CA ASP A 144 13.45 -0.09 -1.55
C ASP A 144 11.95 -0.40 -1.62
N ARG A 145 11.49 -1.40 -0.88
CA ARG A 145 10.09 -1.85 -0.81
C ARG A 145 9.45 -1.70 0.56
N ALA A 146 10.11 -1.03 1.51
CA ALA A 146 9.69 -1.04 2.90
C ALA A 146 8.29 -0.44 3.11
N ALA A 147 7.89 0.54 2.30
CA ALA A 147 6.55 1.10 2.34
C ALA A 147 5.52 0.17 1.70
N THR A 148 5.88 -0.48 0.59
CA THR A 148 5.05 -1.49 -0.07
C THR A 148 4.81 -2.68 0.84
N ASP A 149 5.84 -3.18 1.52
CA ASP A 149 5.75 -4.29 2.46
C ASP A 149 4.89 -3.93 3.68
N TYR A 150 5.00 -2.70 4.16
CA TYR A 150 4.11 -2.18 5.22
C TYR A 150 2.65 -2.16 4.76
N LEU A 151 2.38 -1.57 3.59
CA LEU A 151 1.02 -1.46 3.08
C LEU A 151 0.42 -2.83 2.79
N SER A 152 1.15 -3.74 2.15
CA SER A 152 0.67 -5.10 1.87
C SER A 152 0.34 -5.84 3.16
N GLY A 153 1.24 -5.82 4.15
CA GLY A 153 0.99 -6.46 5.45
C GLY A 153 -0.23 -5.91 6.19
N LYS A 154 -0.57 -4.62 6.01
CA LYS A 154 -1.71 -3.96 6.66
C LYS A 154 -3.03 -4.11 5.90
N THR A 155 -2.99 -4.26 4.59
CA THR A 155 -4.17 -4.06 3.74
C THR A 155 -4.64 -5.31 3.00
N THR A 156 -3.77 -6.30 2.74
CA THR A 156 -4.09 -7.46 1.87
C THR A 156 -5.40 -8.15 2.24
N THR A 157 -5.63 -8.47 3.52
CA THR A 157 -6.87 -9.16 3.94
C THR A 157 -8.12 -8.33 3.66
N GLN A 158 -8.05 -7.02 3.96
CA GLN A 158 -9.17 -6.10 3.73
C GLN A 158 -9.43 -5.90 2.24
N LEU A 159 -8.38 -5.68 1.46
CA LEU A 159 -8.46 -5.55 0.00
C LEU A 159 -9.06 -6.81 -0.62
N TYR A 160 -8.56 -8.01 -0.26
CA TYR A 160 -9.12 -9.27 -0.74
C TYR A 160 -10.63 -9.36 -0.47
N SER A 161 -11.05 -9.08 0.76
CA SER A 161 -12.47 -9.13 1.16
C SER A 161 -13.37 -8.15 0.38
N LYS A 162 -12.80 -7.06 -0.17
CA LYS A 162 -13.51 -6.08 -0.99
C LYS A 162 -13.46 -6.42 -2.46
N PHE A 163 -12.31 -6.88 -2.95
CA PHE A 163 -12.10 -7.19 -4.35
C PHE A 163 -12.86 -8.45 -4.76
N ASN A 164 -12.78 -9.52 -3.97
CA ASN A 164 -13.30 -10.82 -4.39
C ASN A 164 -14.79 -10.81 -4.76
N PRO A 165 -15.70 -10.15 -4.00
CA PRO A 165 -17.10 -10.04 -4.41
C PRO A 165 -17.29 -9.26 -5.73
N VAL A 166 -16.49 -8.21 -5.97
CA VAL A 166 -16.57 -7.40 -7.19
C VAL A 166 -16.07 -8.18 -8.40
N VAL A 167 -14.94 -8.88 -8.25
CA VAL A 167 -14.40 -9.79 -9.25
C VAL A 167 -15.40 -10.90 -9.57
N THR A 168 -15.93 -11.57 -8.55
CA THR A 168 -16.93 -12.64 -8.70
C THR A 168 -18.12 -12.16 -9.51
N ASN A 169 -18.72 -11.04 -9.12
CA ASN A 169 -19.87 -10.47 -9.82
C ASN A 169 -19.54 -10.09 -11.28
N SER A 170 -18.32 -9.60 -11.55
CA SER A 170 -17.91 -9.20 -12.90
C SER A 170 -17.73 -10.40 -13.82
N LEU A 171 -17.14 -11.48 -13.31
CA LEU A 171 -16.91 -12.72 -14.04
C LEU A 171 -18.20 -13.52 -14.24
N GLU A 172 -19.09 -13.55 -13.26
CA GLU A 172 -20.37 -14.26 -13.34
C GLU A 172 -21.30 -13.64 -14.39
N LYS A 173 -21.34 -12.30 -14.50
CA LYS A 173 -22.15 -11.58 -15.50
C LYS A 173 -21.86 -12.01 -16.94
N VAL A 174 -20.64 -12.46 -17.20
CA VAL A 174 -20.19 -12.89 -18.52
C VAL A 174 -20.02 -14.43 -18.62
N GLY A 175 -20.41 -15.17 -17.57
CA GLY A 175 -20.34 -16.62 -17.54
C GLY A 175 -18.94 -17.23 -17.44
N ALA A 176 -17.90 -16.41 -17.20
CA ALA A 176 -16.51 -16.85 -17.21
C ALA A 176 -16.21 -17.90 -16.12
N THR A 177 -16.80 -17.74 -14.93
CA THR A 177 -16.59 -18.64 -13.79
C THR A 177 -16.98 -20.09 -14.10
N GLN A 178 -18.14 -20.29 -14.73
CA GLN A 178 -18.64 -21.63 -15.06
C GLN A 178 -17.78 -22.31 -16.14
N VAL A 179 -17.39 -21.56 -17.17
CA VAL A 179 -16.55 -22.06 -18.25
C VAL A 179 -15.17 -22.46 -17.70
N TRP A 180 -14.55 -21.59 -16.92
CA TRP A 180 -13.27 -21.86 -16.27
C TRP A 180 -13.31 -23.11 -15.39
N ASN A 181 -14.26 -23.17 -14.45
CA ASN A 181 -14.36 -24.28 -13.51
C ASN A 181 -14.47 -25.64 -14.23
N ASN A 182 -15.28 -25.72 -15.29
CA ASN A 182 -15.44 -26.93 -16.08
C ASN A 182 -14.16 -27.36 -16.81
N ILE A 183 -13.44 -26.39 -17.40
CA ILE A 183 -12.19 -26.66 -18.13
C ILE A 183 -11.09 -27.08 -17.13
N ILE A 184 -10.93 -26.32 -16.05
CA ILE A 184 -9.85 -26.51 -15.09
C ILE A 184 -10.03 -27.79 -14.27
N ASN A 185 -11.25 -28.16 -13.91
CA ASN A 185 -11.48 -29.44 -13.24
C ASN A 185 -11.13 -30.64 -14.11
N ARG A 186 -11.36 -30.58 -15.43
CA ARG A 186 -10.91 -31.62 -16.37
C ARG A 186 -9.39 -31.60 -16.55
N TYR A 187 -8.80 -30.41 -16.69
CA TYR A 187 -7.35 -30.25 -16.77
C TYR A 187 -6.65 -30.86 -15.55
N ASN A 188 -7.13 -30.56 -14.34
CA ASN A 188 -6.58 -31.03 -13.07
C ASN A 188 -6.76 -32.54 -12.82
N GLN A 189 -7.60 -33.23 -13.60
CA GLN A 189 -7.73 -34.70 -13.56
C GLN A 189 -6.66 -35.41 -14.40
N LEU A 190 -6.02 -34.71 -15.33
CA LEU A 190 -4.92 -35.27 -16.10
C LEU A 190 -3.69 -35.42 -15.19
N PRO A 191 -2.87 -36.48 -15.37
CA PRO A 191 -1.64 -36.69 -14.59
C PRO A 191 -0.51 -35.77 -15.08
N LEU A 192 -0.77 -34.46 -15.08
CA LEU A 192 0.18 -33.41 -15.41
C LEU A 192 0.88 -32.91 -14.14
N THR A 193 2.00 -32.21 -14.31
CA THR A 193 2.87 -31.81 -13.20
C THR A 193 2.37 -30.60 -12.40
N GLY A 194 1.41 -29.83 -12.93
CA GLY A 194 0.91 -28.60 -12.30
C GLY A 194 -0.62 -28.56 -12.28
N LYS A 195 -1.20 -28.27 -11.10
CA LYS A 195 -2.64 -28.02 -10.93
C LYS A 195 -2.91 -26.53 -11.02
N VAL A 196 -4.07 -26.17 -11.57
CA VAL A 196 -4.54 -24.79 -11.68
C VAL A 196 -5.68 -24.55 -10.69
N ASN A 197 -5.78 -23.33 -10.15
CA ASN A 197 -6.87 -22.93 -9.27
C ASN A 197 -8.23 -23.01 -10.01
N PRO A 198 -9.19 -23.87 -9.59
CA PRO A 198 -10.49 -23.95 -10.24
C PRO A 198 -11.41 -22.77 -9.89
N ASP A 199 -11.07 -21.96 -8.90
CA ASP A 199 -11.76 -20.71 -8.57
C ASP A 199 -11.14 -19.55 -9.35
N LEU A 200 -11.85 -19.13 -10.42
CA LEU A 200 -11.40 -18.02 -11.26
C LEU A 200 -11.42 -16.69 -10.50
N ALA A 201 -12.41 -16.49 -9.62
CA ALA A 201 -12.56 -15.23 -8.91
C ALA A 201 -11.43 -15.07 -7.89
N ASP A 202 -11.08 -16.14 -7.18
CA ASP A 202 -9.89 -16.14 -6.31
C ASP A 202 -8.61 -15.84 -7.09
N TYR A 203 -8.38 -16.51 -8.22
CA TYR A 203 -7.22 -16.25 -9.07
C TYR A 203 -7.12 -14.78 -9.50
N VAL A 204 -8.17 -14.24 -10.11
CA VAL A 204 -8.18 -12.84 -10.57
C VAL A 204 -8.06 -11.86 -9.41
N THR A 205 -8.62 -12.19 -8.23
CA THR A 205 -8.46 -11.34 -7.03
C THR A 205 -7.01 -11.28 -6.58
N GLN A 206 -6.31 -12.42 -6.53
CA GLN A 206 -4.91 -12.46 -6.13
C GLN A 206 -4.02 -11.70 -7.11
N GLU A 207 -4.24 -11.88 -8.42
CA GLU A 207 -3.52 -11.15 -9.46
C GLU A 207 -3.81 -9.64 -9.40
N ALA A 208 -5.04 -9.23 -9.11
CA ALA A 208 -5.39 -7.82 -8.93
C ALA A 208 -4.66 -7.20 -7.72
N LEU A 209 -4.57 -7.93 -6.60
CA LEU A 209 -3.81 -7.50 -5.42
C LEU A 209 -2.32 -7.36 -5.73
N GLU A 210 -1.73 -8.36 -6.38
CA GLU A 210 -0.32 -8.34 -6.78
C GLU A 210 -0.04 -7.17 -7.74
N GLY A 211 -0.94 -6.93 -8.69
CA GLY A 211 -0.84 -5.79 -9.62
C GLY A 211 -0.83 -4.45 -8.89
N VAL A 212 -1.74 -4.26 -7.93
CA VAL A 212 -1.77 -3.04 -7.10
C VAL A 212 -0.47 -2.84 -6.33
N PHE A 213 0.04 -3.87 -5.66
CA PHE A 213 1.29 -3.76 -4.90
C PHE A 213 2.52 -3.60 -5.80
N THR A 214 2.49 -4.17 -7.01
CA THR A 214 3.53 -3.96 -8.02
C THR A 214 3.61 -2.50 -8.42
N MET A 215 2.47 -1.85 -8.71
CA MET A 215 2.48 -0.43 -9.08
C MET A 215 2.88 0.49 -7.92
N ILE A 216 2.48 0.17 -6.68
CA ILE A 216 2.94 0.90 -5.49
C ILE A 216 4.46 0.77 -5.32
N ALA A 217 5.02 -0.43 -5.55
CA ALA A 217 6.46 -0.63 -5.47
C ALA A 217 7.23 0.16 -6.53
N VAL A 218 6.70 0.25 -7.76
CA VAL A 218 7.28 1.07 -8.82
C VAL A 218 7.37 2.53 -8.39
N GLU A 219 6.28 3.08 -7.84
CA GLU A 219 6.27 4.45 -7.32
C GLU A 219 7.21 4.65 -6.13
N GLU A 220 7.29 3.69 -5.21
CA GLU A 220 8.21 3.76 -4.08
C GLU A 220 9.67 3.85 -4.56
N VAL A 221 10.04 3.00 -5.51
CA VAL A 221 11.38 3.00 -6.14
C VAL A 221 11.65 4.33 -6.83
N GLU A 222 10.66 4.91 -7.53
CA GLU A 222 10.80 6.23 -8.16
C GLU A 222 11.02 7.34 -7.13
N ILE A 223 10.26 7.40 -6.04
CA ILE A 223 10.39 8.43 -5.00
C ILE A 223 11.76 8.33 -4.29
N ARG A 224 12.24 7.11 -4.02
CA ARG A 224 13.54 6.86 -3.40
C ARG A 224 14.68 7.30 -4.31
N ASN A 225 14.65 6.90 -5.59
CA ASN A 225 15.79 7.06 -6.48
C ASN A 225 15.78 8.35 -7.32
N GLN A 226 14.64 9.03 -7.45
CA GLN A 226 14.51 10.22 -8.30
C GLN A 226 14.06 11.45 -7.51
N VAL A 227 14.95 12.44 -7.39
CA VAL A 227 14.66 13.72 -6.73
C VAL A 227 13.48 14.46 -7.39
N SER A 228 13.27 14.27 -8.70
CA SER A 228 12.11 14.82 -9.43
C SER A 228 10.77 14.25 -8.97
N ALA A 229 10.72 12.99 -8.52
CA ALA A 229 9.51 12.37 -7.98
C ALA A 229 9.15 12.92 -6.59
N ARG A 230 10.12 13.51 -5.87
CA ARG A 230 9.93 14.21 -4.59
C ARG A 230 9.34 15.61 -4.82
N THR A 231 8.06 15.67 -5.17
CA THR A 231 7.43 16.90 -5.69
C THR A 231 7.19 18.01 -4.66
N THR A 232 7.33 17.74 -3.37
CA THR A 232 7.15 18.74 -2.30
C THR A 232 8.47 19.00 -1.57
N ASN A 233 8.60 20.19 -0.98
CA ASN A 233 9.77 20.52 -0.16
C ASN A 233 9.92 19.58 1.04
N LEU A 234 8.80 19.15 1.63
CA LEU A 234 8.81 18.19 2.73
C LEU A 234 9.37 16.83 2.27
N LEU A 235 8.91 16.32 1.13
CA LEU A 235 9.42 15.07 0.55
C LEU A 235 10.90 15.13 0.23
N ARG A 236 11.36 16.21 -0.43
CA ARG A 236 12.78 16.38 -0.76
C ARG A 236 13.66 16.32 0.48
N ARG A 237 13.26 17.03 1.52
CA ARG A 237 14.00 17.03 2.79
C ARG A 237 13.99 15.64 3.43
N VAL A 238 12.82 15.00 3.56
CA VAL A 238 12.70 13.70 4.25
C VAL A 238 13.53 12.62 3.58
N PHE A 239 13.47 12.53 2.25
CA PHE A 239 14.23 11.51 1.50
C PHE A 239 15.70 11.90 1.28
N ALA A 240 16.10 13.16 1.47
CA ALA A 240 17.53 13.53 1.49
C ALA A 240 18.30 12.89 2.67
N LEU A 241 17.62 12.28 3.64
CA LEU A 241 18.26 11.47 4.68
C LEU A 241 18.77 10.11 4.17
N GLN A 242 18.39 9.70 2.95
CA GLN A 242 18.83 8.47 2.29
C GLN A 242 19.99 8.69 1.31
N ASP A 243 20.21 9.94 0.88
CA ASP A 243 21.23 10.33 -0.11
C ASP A 243 22.60 10.55 0.56
#